data_AF-A0A917N1A8-F1
#
_entry.id   AF-A0A917N1A8-F1
#
_cell.length_a   1.000
_cell.length_b   1.000
_cell.length_c   1.000
_cell.angle_alpha   90.00
_cell.angle_beta   90.00
_cell.angle_gamma   90.00
#
_symmetry.space_group_name_H-M   'P 1'
#
loop_
_entity.id
_entity.type
_entity.pdbx_description
1 polymer ?
#
loop_
_entity_poly.entity_id
_entity_poly.type
_entity_poly.pdbx_seq_one_letter_code
_entity_poly.pdbx_strand_id
1 'polypeptide(L)'
;MITIQSHERRLLLDQTIAQPYQWRGSPQDFLGLVLTTTFAANRFDMPLTLADRCKGMVSATADNIAAAFLEYMTVDMYPFKNFQDLQKRARPSGDMIRKGLEVIHIVMEDAAIHKLLSNTGVTFHHYTFVESPAELWAEAFIIKASEKIKFNDAYYSMRVLALKLA
;
A
#
# COMPACT_ATOMS: atom_id res chain seq x y z
N MET A 1 5.27 14.59 9.59
CA MET A 1 6.38 15.30 8.93
C MET A 1 6.02 15.42 7.46
N ILE A 2 5.85 16.64 6.94
CA ILE A 2 5.64 16.85 5.50
C ILE A 2 7.02 16.81 4.87
N THR A 3 7.39 15.69 4.27
CA THR A 3 8.56 15.66 3.39
C THR A 3 8.24 16.63 2.26
N ILE A 4 8.99 17.73 2.14
CA ILE A 4 8.84 18.65 1.01
C ILE A 4 9.36 17.88 -0.21
N GLN A 5 8.48 17.12 -0.85
CA GLN A 5 8.78 16.49 -2.14
C GLN A 5 9.01 17.60 -3.15
N SER A 6 10.09 17.49 -3.93
CA SER A 6 10.35 18.37 -5.06
C SER A 6 9.14 18.38 -5.99
N HIS A 7 8.91 19.50 -6.67
CA HIS A 7 7.82 19.62 -7.64
C HIS A 7 7.89 18.51 -8.71
N GLU A 8 9.10 18.17 -9.15
CA GLU A 8 9.39 17.10 -10.10
C GLU A 8 8.94 15.73 -9.60
N ARG A 9 9.18 15.39 -8.32
CA ARG A 9 8.72 14.11 -7.75
C ARG A 9 7.20 14.01 -7.72
N ARG A 10 6.51 15.10 -7.37
CA ARG A 10 5.03 15.10 -7.35
C ARG A 10 4.45 14.85 -8.74
N LEU A 11 5.00 15.53 -9.75
CA LEU A 11 4.61 15.33 -11.15
C LEU A 11 4.83 13.88 -11.59
N LEU A 12 5.98 13.29 -11.24
CA LEU A 12 6.29 11.90 -11.57
C LEU A 12 5.30 10.91 -10.92
N LEU A 13 4.97 11.11 -9.64
CA LEU A 13 4.03 10.26 -8.91
C LEU A 13 2.61 10.38 -9.50
N ASP A 14 2.16 11.60 -9.80
CA ASP A 14 0.86 11.84 -10.43
C ASP A 14 0.76 11.19 -11.82
N GLN A 15 1.83 11.25 -12.63
CA GLN A 15 1.89 10.57 -13.93
C GLN A 15 1.88 9.05 -13.79
N THR A 16 2.58 8.52 -12.78
CA THR A 16 2.70 7.08 -12.53
C THR A 16 1.36 6.45 -12.18
N ILE A 17 0.57 7.11 -11.31
CA ILE A 17 -0.72 6.58 -10.86
C ILE A 17 -1.86 6.87 -11.85
N ALA A 18 -1.67 7.80 -12.79
CA ALA A 18 -2.62 8.10 -13.85
C ALA A 18 -2.80 6.93 -14.84
N GLN A 19 -1.80 6.05 -14.95
CA GLN A 19 -1.92 4.81 -15.71
C GLN A 19 -2.22 3.64 -14.76
N PRO A 20 -3.32 2.89 -14.99
CA PRO A 20 -3.63 1.75 -14.15
C PRO A 20 -2.53 0.69 -14.20
N TYR A 21 -2.07 0.25 -13.03
CA TYR A 21 -1.10 -0.85 -12.92
C TYR A 21 -1.69 -2.13 -13.48
N GLN A 22 -0.93 -2.82 -14.33
CA GLN A 22 -1.38 -4.07 -14.94
C GLN A 22 -1.00 -5.24 -14.03
N TRP A 23 -1.98 -5.75 -13.28
CA TRP A 23 -1.78 -6.92 -12.42
C TRP A 23 -1.58 -8.18 -13.26
N ARG A 24 -0.51 -8.93 -12.97
CA ARG A 24 -0.17 -10.16 -13.69
C ARG A 24 -0.38 -11.45 -12.88
N GLY A 25 -0.71 -11.31 -11.59
CA GLY A 25 -0.95 -12.45 -10.71
C GLY A 25 -2.36 -13.02 -10.86
N SER A 26 -2.64 -14.13 -10.16
CA SER A 26 -4.00 -14.68 -10.10
C SER A 26 -4.94 -13.80 -9.24
N PRO A 27 -6.27 -13.98 -9.34
CA PRO A 27 -7.21 -13.36 -8.39
C PRO A 27 -6.89 -13.72 -6.92
N GLN A 28 -6.40 -14.94 -6.66
CA GLN A 28 -6.00 -15.38 -5.31
C GLN A 28 -4.75 -14.64 -4.82
N ASP A 29 -3.81 -14.33 -5.71
CA ASP A 29 -2.66 -13.49 -5.40
C ASP A 29 -3.10 -12.05 -5.12
N PHE A 30 -4.06 -11.53 -5.90
CA PHE A 30 -4.65 -10.21 -5.65
C PHE A 30 -5.34 -10.15 -4.29
N LEU A 31 -6.09 -11.18 -3.90
CA LEU A 31 -6.65 -11.28 -2.55
C LEU A 31 -5.54 -11.25 -1.48
N GLY A 32 -4.44 -11.95 -1.70
CA GLY A 32 -3.27 -11.92 -0.81
C GLY A 32 -2.64 -10.52 -0.70
N LEU A 33 -2.54 -9.80 -1.82
CA LEU A 33 -2.09 -8.41 -1.86
C LEU A 33 -3.00 -7.51 -1.02
N VAL A 34 -4.31 -7.54 -1.26
CA VAL A 34 -5.31 -6.74 -0.53
C VAL A 34 -5.20 -6.99 0.98
N LEU A 35 -5.17 -8.25 1.41
CA LEU A 35 -5.11 -8.58 2.84
C LEU A 35 -3.79 -8.12 3.47
N THR A 36 -2.67 -8.28 2.77
CA THR A 36 -1.35 -7.83 3.26
C THR A 36 -1.31 -6.31 3.39
N THR A 37 -1.81 -5.57 2.39
CA THR A 37 -1.88 -4.11 2.43
C THR A 37 -2.86 -3.62 3.50
N THR A 38 -4.00 -4.29 3.68
CA THR A 38 -4.97 -3.99 4.75
C THR A 38 -4.31 -4.13 6.12
N PHE A 39 -3.59 -5.23 6.34
CA PHE A 39 -2.81 -5.43 7.58
C PHE A 39 -1.74 -4.36 7.76
N ALA A 40 -1.00 -4.01 6.69
CA ALA A 40 0.03 -2.98 6.78
C ALA A 40 -0.53 -1.58 7.07
N ALA A 41 -1.68 -1.26 6.48
CA ALA A 41 -2.38 0.01 6.68
C ALA A 41 -2.89 0.19 8.12
N ASN A 42 -3.34 -0.89 8.76
CA ASN A 42 -3.92 -0.85 10.10
C ASN A 42 -3.52 -2.04 10.98
N ARG A 43 -2.21 -2.24 11.18
CA ARG A 43 -1.66 -3.39 11.93
C ARG A 43 -2.20 -3.54 13.35
N PHE A 44 -2.47 -2.43 14.02
CA PHE A 44 -2.87 -2.40 15.43
C PHE A 44 -4.37 -2.19 15.63
N ASP A 45 -5.14 -2.32 14.55
CA ASP A 45 -6.59 -2.06 14.54
C ASP A 45 -6.96 -0.73 15.21
N MET A 46 -6.19 0.32 14.91
CA MET A 46 -6.42 1.63 15.52
C MET A 46 -7.68 2.25 14.92
N PRO A 47 -8.63 2.68 15.76
CA PRO A 47 -9.85 3.32 15.27
C PRO A 47 -9.52 4.70 14.66
N LEU A 48 -10.35 5.13 13.71
CA LEU A 48 -10.29 6.49 13.18
C LEU A 48 -10.46 7.52 14.29
N THR A 49 -9.57 8.49 14.34
CA THR A 49 -9.68 9.64 15.24
C THR A 49 -10.79 10.58 14.80
N LEU A 50 -11.23 11.48 15.68
CA LEU A 50 -12.18 12.54 15.31
C LEU A 50 -11.64 13.41 14.16
N ALA A 51 -10.35 13.72 14.16
CA ALA A 51 -9.72 14.50 13.09
C ALA A 51 -9.75 13.76 11.74
N ASP A 52 -9.55 12.45 11.73
CA ASP A 52 -9.65 11.64 10.51
C ASP A 52 -11.09 11.66 9.95
N ARG A 53 -12.09 11.50 10.83
CA ARG A 53 -13.51 11.56 10.45
C ARG A 53 -13.92 12.93 9.91
N CYS A 54 -13.45 14.01 10.52
CA CYS A 54 -13.70 15.38 10.03
C CYS A 54 -13.10 15.63 8.64
N LYS A 55 -12.06 14.89 8.25
CA LYS A 55 -11.47 14.92 6.91
C LYS A 55 -12.16 13.97 5.92
N GLY A 56 -13.22 13.27 6.34
CA GLY A 56 -13.94 12.31 5.50
C GLY A 56 -13.17 11.00 5.27
N MET A 57 -12.16 10.68 6.09
CA MET A 57 -11.39 9.45 5.92
C MET A 57 -12.22 8.23 6.35
N VAL A 58 -11.98 7.10 5.67
CA VAL A 58 -12.52 5.78 6.01
C VAL A 58 -11.43 4.85 6.54
N SER A 59 -11.84 3.80 7.26
CA SER A 59 -10.92 2.78 7.76
C SER A 59 -10.32 1.96 6.62
N ALA A 60 -9.08 1.52 6.77
CA ALA A 60 -8.46 0.55 5.86
C ALA A 60 -9.03 -0.86 6.07
N THR A 61 -10.25 -1.10 5.62
CA THR A 61 -10.84 -2.45 5.54
C THR A 61 -10.42 -3.12 4.24
N ALA A 62 -10.52 -4.46 4.17
CA ALA A 62 -10.22 -5.20 2.94
C ALA A 62 -11.04 -4.70 1.74
N ASP A 63 -12.32 -4.37 1.95
CA ASP A 63 -13.19 -3.83 0.90
C ASP A 63 -12.73 -2.45 0.43
N ASN A 64 -12.38 -1.54 1.36
CA ASN A 64 -11.92 -0.19 1.00
C ASN A 64 -10.57 -0.22 0.27
N ILE A 65 -9.65 -1.08 0.73
CA ILE A 65 -8.35 -1.27 0.09
C ILE A 65 -8.51 -1.93 -1.29
N ALA A 66 -9.37 -2.95 -1.43
CA ALA A 66 -9.66 -3.56 -2.73
C ALA A 66 -10.28 -2.56 -3.70
N ALA A 67 -11.23 -1.74 -3.25
CA ALA A 67 -11.83 -0.70 -4.06
C ALA A 67 -10.78 0.32 -4.53
N ALA A 68 -9.88 0.75 -3.65
CA ALA A 68 -8.78 1.65 -4.03
C ALA A 68 -7.82 0.98 -5.03
N PHE A 69 -7.49 -0.30 -4.86
CA PHE A 69 -6.69 -1.01 -5.85
C PHE A 69 -7.40 -1.05 -7.20
N LEU A 70 -8.67 -1.43 -7.25
CA LEU A 70 -9.42 -1.53 -8.51
C LEU A 70 -9.64 -0.17 -9.20
N GLU A 71 -9.48 0.96 -8.50
CA GLU A 71 -9.44 2.31 -9.09
C GLU A 71 -8.14 2.56 -9.89
N TYR A 72 -7.00 2.02 -9.42
CA TYR A 72 -5.67 2.29 -9.96
C TYR A 72 -4.95 1.07 -10.54
N MET A 73 -5.57 -0.10 -10.54
CA MET A 73 -5.00 -1.38 -10.95
C MET A 73 -6.02 -2.17 -11.76
N THR A 74 -5.59 -2.63 -12.93
CA THR A 74 -6.38 -3.56 -13.76
C THR A 74 -6.09 -4.98 -13.29
N VAL A 75 -7.13 -5.69 -12.86
CA VAL A 75 -7.05 -7.07 -12.35
C VAL A 75 -8.02 -7.93 -13.14
N ASP A 76 -7.54 -9.03 -13.73
CA ASP A 76 -8.44 -10.07 -14.23
C ASP A 76 -9.00 -10.85 -13.05
N MET A 77 -10.31 -10.70 -12.82
CA MET A 77 -11.01 -11.34 -11.70
C MET A 77 -11.61 -12.68 -12.07
N TYR A 78 -11.55 -13.12 -13.33
CA TYR A 78 -12.13 -14.40 -13.74
C TYR A 78 -11.51 -15.58 -12.94
N PRO A 79 -12.31 -16.54 -12.42
CA PRO A 79 -13.75 -16.76 -12.63
C PRO A 79 -14.68 -16.09 -11.60
N PHE A 80 -14.19 -15.15 -10.81
CA PHE A 80 -14.96 -14.44 -9.79
C PHE A 80 -15.67 -13.22 -10.39
N LYS A 81 -16.87 -12.92 -9.89
CA LYS A 81 -17.66 -11.77 -10.39
C LYS A 81 -17.09 -10.43 -9.96
N ASN A 82 -16.58 -10.36 -8.74
CA ASN A 82 -16.04 -9.17 -8.09
C ASN A 82 -15.20 -9.57 -6.87
N PHE A 83 -14.63 -8.58 -6.17
CA PHE A 83 -13.80 -8.82 -4.99
C PHE A 83 -14.56 -9.52 -3.85
N GLN A 84 -15.85 -9.21 -3.64
CA GLN A 84 -16.65 -9.87 -2.60
C GLN A 84 -16.88 -11.36 -2.90
N ASP A 85 -17.09 -11.71 -4.17
CA ASP A 85 -17.21 -13.11 -4.62
C ASP A 85 -15.88 -13.86 -4.44
N LEU A 86 -14.77 -13.22 -4.80
CA LEU A 86 -13.41 -13.73 -4.57
C LEU A 86 -13.15 -13.99 -3.08
N GLN A 87 -13.44 -13.03 -2.21
CA GLN A 87 -13.22 -13.16 -0.77
C GLN A 87 -14.03 -14.31 -0.14
N LYS A 88 -15.24 -14.58 -0.65
CA LYS A 88 -16.11 -15.66 -0.15
C LYS A 88 -15.68 -17.05 -0.64
N ARG A 89 -15.16 -17.14 -1.86
CA ARG A 89 -14.98 -18.42 -2.57
C ARG A 89 -13.53 -18.85 -2.71
N ALA A 90 -12.58 -17.95 -2.53
CA ALA A 90 -11.17 -18.25 -2.65
C ALA A 90 -10.45 -18.16 -1.30
N ARG A 91 -9.27 -18.80 -1.26
CA ARG A 91 -8.26 -18.52 -0.25
C ARG A 91 -7.11 -17.79 -0.94
N PRO A 92 -6.40 -16.88 -0.25
CA PRO A 92 -5.22 -16.26 -0.81
C PRO A 92 -4.19 -17.36 -1.11
N SER A 93 -3.37 -17.17 -2.13
CA SER A 93 -2.36 -18.17 -2.47
C SER A 93 -1.36 -18.33 -1.31
N GLY A 94 -0.97 -19.58 -1.02
CA GLY A 94 -0.04 -19.87 0.08
C GLY A 94 1.31 -19.18 -0.10
N ASP A 95 1.76 -19.05 -1.34
CA ASP A 95 3.01 -18.37 -1.70
C ASP A 95 2.91 -16.86 -1.46
N MET A 96 1.77 -16.24 -1.78
CA MET A 96 1.56 -14.81 -1.50
C MET A 96 1.45 -14.53 -0.01
N ILE A 97 0.84 -15.42 0.80
CA ILE A 97 0.81 -15.25 2.26
C ILE A 97 2.22 -15.38 2.85
N ARG A 98 2.99 -16.41 2.46
CA ARG A 98 4.34 -16.64 3.00
C ARG A 98 5.29 -15.49 2.69
N LYS A 99 5.33 -15.06 1.43
CA LYS A 99 6.06 -13.85 1.02
C LYS A 99 5.57 -12.61 1.77
N GLY A 100 4.29 -12.58 2.18
CA GLY A 100 3.70 -11.46 2.91
C GLY A 100 4.23 -11.35 4.31
N LEU A 101 4.30 -12.47 5.02
CA LEU A 101 4.86 -12.54 6.37
C LEU A 101 6.36 -12.22 6.39
N GLU A 102 7.11 -12.70 5.40
CA GLU A 102 8.55 -12.40 5.24
C GLU A 102 8.78 -10.89 5.01
N VAL A 103 8.04 -10.29 4.06
CA VAL A 103 8.10 -8.85 3.78
C VAL A 103 7.71 -8.03 5.00
N ILE A 104 6.63 -8.41 5.70
CA ILE A 104 6.18 -7.75 6.93
C ILE A 104 7.31 -7.68 7.97
N HIS A 105 8.05 -8.79 8.14
CA HIS A 105 9.14 -8.87 9.10
C HIS A 105 10.33 -7.98 8.71
N ILE A 106 10.77 -8.04 7.44
CA ILE A 106 11.87 -7.22 6.92
C ILE A 106 11.57 -5.72 7.06
N VAL A 107 10.35 -5.31 6.70
CA VAL A 107 9.96 -3.90 6.74
C VAL A 107 9.74 -3.42 8.18
N MET A 108 9.41 -4.29 9.12
CA MET A 108 9.23 -3.89 10.52
C MET A 108 10.52 -3.33 11.14
N GLU A 109 11.66 -3.93 10.85
CA GLU A 109 12.96 -3.44 11.32
C GLU A 109 13.30 -2.10 10.68
N ASP A 110 13.12 -1.97 9.35
CA ASP A 110 13.35 -0.73 8.61
C ASP A 110 12.43 0.41 9.08
N ALA A 111 11.14 0.15 9.27
CA ALA A 111 10.18 1.14 9.75
C ALA A 111 10.46 1.59 11.19
N ALA A 112 10.92 0.68 12.05
CA ALA A 112 11.33 1.03 13.41
C ALA A 112 12.54 1.98 13.40
N ILE A 113 13.53 1.70 12.55
CA ILE A 113 14.71 2.56 12.33
C ILE A 113 14.27 3.93 11.77
N HIS A 114 13.43 3.95 10.74
CA HIS A 114 12.92 5.18 10.15
C HIS A 114 12.15 6.04 11.18
N LYS A 115 11.32 5.42 12.02
CA LYS A 115 10.59 6.12 13.07
C LYS A 115 11.52 6.72 14.14
N LEU A 116 12.54 5.97 14.58
CA LEU A 116 13.54 6.44 15.53
C LEU A 116 14.30 7.66 15.00
N LEU A 117 14.62 7.66 13.71
CA LEU A 117 15.41 8.71 13.06
C LEU A 117 14.57 9.90 12.58
N SER A 118 13.26 9.72 12.38
CA SER A 118 12.37 10.81 11.95
C SER A 118 12.34 12.02 12.91
N ASN A 119 12.67 11.80 14.18
CA ASN A 119 12.73 12.83 15.21
C ASN A 119 14.13 13.44 15.43
N THR A 120 15.17 12.92 14.75
CA THR A 120 16.56 13.37 14.95
C THR A 120 17.00 14.42 13.92
N GLY A 121 16.13 14.81 12.99
CA GLY A 121 16.50 15.71 11.89
C GLY A 121 17.39 15.07 10.84
N VAL A 122 17.76 13.79 11.01
CA VAL A 122 18.40 12.98 9.97
C VAL A 122 17.31 12.58 8.98
N THR A 123 17.07 13.44 7.99
CA THR A 123 16.43 12.99 6.76
C THR A 123 17.40 12.05 6.08
N PHE A 124 17.05 10.77 5.96
CA PHE A 124 17.60 10.02 4.85
C PHE A 124 17.19 10.78 3.59
N HIS A 125 18.14 11.48 2.98
CA HIS A 125 18.25 11.40 1.53
C HIS A 125 18.54 9.93 1.28
N HIS A 126 17.50 9.08 1.27
CA HIS A 126 17.65 7.70 0.85
C HIS A 126 18.12 7.84 -0.59
N TYR A 127 19.43 7.71 -0.73
CA TYR A 127 20.22 7.68 -1.91
C TYR A 127 19.40 7.16 -3.08
N THR A 128 19.44 7.88 -4.20
CA THR A 128 19.54 7.41 -5.58
C THR A 128 19.62 5.88 -5.78
N PHE A 129 18.66 5.12 -5.28
CA PHE A 129 18.40 3.78 -5.70
C PHE A 129 17.65 3.91 -7.03
N VAL A 130 17.92 2.99 -7.93
CA VAL A 130 17.02 2.74 -9.05
C VAL A 130 15.68 2.40 -8.41
N GLU A 131 14.81 3.40 -8.22
CA GLU A 131 13.45 3.18 -7.72
C GLU A 131 12.83 2.19 -8.70
N SER A 132 12.54 0.99 -8.20
CA SER A 132 11.88 0.02 -9.04
C SER A 132 10.53 0.61 -9.47
N PRO A 133 10.03 0.28 -10.68
CA PRO A 133 8.69 0.72 -11.07
C PRO A 133 7.61 0.36 -10.04
N ALA A 134 7.81 -0.72 -9.29
CA ALA A 134 6.97 -1.16 -8.18
C ALA A 134 7.01 -0.19 -6.98
N GLU A 135 8.18 0.30 -6.58
CA GLU A 135 8.33 1.28 -5.48
C GLU A 135 7.68 2.62 -5.84
N LEU A 136 7.96 3.13 -7.03
CA LEU A 136 7.39 4.40 -7.50
C LEU A 136 5.86 4.32 -7.57
N TRP A 137 5.33 3.22 -8.10
CA TRP A 137 3.89 3.01 -8.15
C TRP A 137 3.28 2.84 -6.75
N ALA A 138 3.92 2.09 -5.85
CA ALA A 138 3.45 1.90 -4.48
C ALA A 138 3.39 3.22 -3.70
N GLU A 139 4.40 4.10 -3.85
CA GLU A 139 4.37 5.44 -3.26
C GLU A 139 3.21 6.27 -3.81
N ALA A 140 3.07 6.32 -5.14
CA ALA A 140 2.01 7.07 -5.78
C ALA A 140 0.62 6.58 -5.35
N PHE A 141 0.43 5.25 -5.29
CA PHE A 141 -0.79 4.62 -4.80
C PHE A 141 -1.08 4.98 -3.34
N ILE A 142 -0.11 4.84 -2.43
CA ILE A 142 -0.34 5.14 -1.01
C ILE A 142 -0.67 6.62 -0.80
N ILE A 143 -0.04 7.53 -1.55
CA ILE A 143 -0.37 8.97 -1.48
C ILE A 143 -1.82 9.21 -1.87
N LYS A 144 -2.26 8.68 -3.02
CA LYS A 144 -3.64 8.85 -3.50
C LYS A 144 -4.66 8.15 -2.60
N ALA A 145 -4.40 6.91 -2.22
CA ALA A 145 -5.28 6.16 -1.33
C ALA A 145 -5.41 6.84 0.05
N SER A 146 -4.34 7.47 0.55
CA SER A 146 -4.33 8.19 1.83
C SER A 146 -5.19 9.46 1.84
N GLU A 147 -5.63 9.95 0.68
CA GLU A 147 -6.60 11.06 0.60
C GLU A 147 -7.98 10.63 1.13
N LYS A 148 -8.31 9.33 1.04
CA LYS A 148 -9.63 8.78 1.42
C LYS A 148 -9.55 7.72 2.52
N ILE A 149 -8.46 6.95 2.59
CA ILE A 149 -8.29 5.80 3.49
C ILE A 149 -7.22 6.11 4.52
N LYS A 150 -7.48 5.79 5.79
CA LYS A 150 -6.48 5.96 6.84
C LYS A 150 -5.41 4.87 6.78
N PHE A 151 -4.18 5.28 6.51
CA PHE A 151 -2.97 4.49 6.76
C PHE A 151 -2.30 4.98 8.05
N ASN A 152 -2.21 4.11 9.05
CA ASN A 152 -1.60 4.48 10.35
C ASN A 152 -0.08 4.60 10.27
N ASP A 153 0.53 3.83 9.36
CA ASP A 153 1.93 3.98 8.96
C ASP A 153 2.04 3.88 7.44
N ALA A 154 1.96 5.05 6.78
CA ALA A 154 1.98 5.13 5.33
C ALA A 154 3.32 4.67 4.73
N TYR A 155 4.44 4.93 5.42
CA TYR A 155 5.76 4.47 4.97
C TYR A 155 5.85 2.96 5.02
N TYR A 156 5.49 2.36 6.15
CA TYR A 156 5.43 0.90 6.29
C TYR A 156 4.53 0.26 5.22
N SER A 157 3.34 0.82 5.01
CA SER A 157 2.37 0.34 4.03
C SER A 157 2.92 0.41 2.60
N MET A 158 3.60 1.51 2.24
CA MET A 158 4.26 1.67 0.95
C MET A 158 5.36 0.63 0.75
N ARG A 159 6.23 0.42 1.74
CA ARG A 159 7.34 -0.54 1.65
C ARG A 159 6.84 -1.97 1.52
N VAL A 160 5.83 -2.36 2.30
CA VAL A 160 5.20 -3.68 2.18
C VAL A 160 4.58 -3.87 0.80
N LEU A 161 3.89 -2.84 0.27
CA LEU A 161 3.29 -2.91 -1.06
C LEU A 161 4.35 -3.00 -2.18
N ALA A 162 5.40 -2.18 -2.12
CA ALA A 162 6.46 -2.18 -3.12
C ALA A 162 7.13 -3.55 -3.25
N LEU A 163 7.52 -4.16 -2.12
CA LEU A 163 8.11 -5.49 -2.08
C LEU A 163 7.15 -6.60 -2.51
N LYS A 164 5.84 -6.34 -2.49
CA LYS A 164 4.82 -7.27 -2.96
C LYS A 164 4.59 -7.22 -4.46
N LEU A 165 4.88 -6.09 -5.08
CA LEU A 165 4.73 -5.85 -6.51
C LEU A 165 6.01 -6.19 -7.31
N ALA A 166 7.15 -6.30 -6.63
CA ALA A 166 8.45 -6.71 -7.19
C ALA A 166 8.56 -8.24 -7.36
#